data_AF-A0A3E2CA88-F1
#
_entry.id   AF-A0A3E2CA88-F1
#
_cell.length_a   1.000
_cell.length_b   1.000
_cell.length_c   1.000
_cell.angle_alpha   90.00
_cell.angle_beta   90.00
_cell.angle_gamma   90.00
#
_symmetry.space_group_name_H-M   'P 1'
#
loop_
_entity.id
_entity.type
_entity.pdbx_description
1 polymer ?
#
loop_
_entity_poly.entity_id
_entity_poly.type
_entity_poly.pdbx_seq_one_letter_code
_entity_poly.pdbx_strand_id
1 'polypeptide(L)'
;EVDGSLIEAAQSFGASNTQIVFKVLLFESLPSLIRGAALTFITLFGFSAMAGTVGAGGLGDIAIRYGYQRYQYDVMSVAVIFCILLVQVVQTVGDLISNKINHHERR
;
A
#
# COMPACT_ATOMS: atom_id res chain seq x y z
N GLU A 1 6.01 -12.36 4.53
CA GLU A 1 6.84 -13.57 4.51
C GLU A 1 6.73 -14.19 5.88
N VAL A 2 6.21 -15.42 5.95
CA VAL A 2 6.03 -16.15 7.21
C VAL A 2 7.25 -17.04 7.38
N ASP A 3 7.94 -16.90 8.51
CA ASP A 3 9.10 -17.73 8.83
C ASP A 3 8.66 -19.19 8.98
N GLY A 4 9.26 -20.09 8.20
CA GLY A 4 8.98 -21.53 8.27
C GLY A 4 9.17 -22.11 9.67
N SER A 5 9.98 -21.45 10.51
CA SER A 5 10.21 -21.82 11.91
C SER A 5 8.95 -21.72 12.79
N LEU A 6 8.03 -20.77 12.52
CA LEU A 6 6.79 -20.66 13.28
C LEU A 6 5.80 -21.78 12.91
N ILE A 7 5.82 -22.20 11.64
CA ILE A 7 5.03 -23.33 11.14
C ILE A 7 5.50 -24.64 11.77
N GLU A 8 6.82 -24.85 11.86
CA GLU A 8 7.43 -26.02 12.52
C GLU A 8 7.16 -26.05 14.04
N ALA A 9 7.12 -24.89 14.69
CA ALA A 9 6.72 -24.79 16.10
C ALA A 9 5.23 -25.16 16.30
N ALA A 10 4.33 -24.64 15.46
CA ALA A 10 2.90 -24.95 15.53
C ALA A 10 2.60 -26.44 15.28
N GLN A 11 3.33 -27.08 14.35
CA GLN A 11 3.28 -28.52 14.13
C GLN A 11 3.79 -29.31 15.34
N SER A 12 4.87 -28.85 15.98
CA SER A 12 5.43 -29.49 17.19
C SER A 12 4.49 -29.43 18.40
N PHE A 13 3.60 -28.43 18.46
CA PHE A 13 2.52 -28.34 19.46
C PHE A 13 1.28 -29.18 19.12
N GLY A 14 1.27 -29.92 18.01
CA GLY A 14 0.16 -30.82 17.64
C GLY A 14 -1.04 -30.12 16.99
N ALA A 15 -0.86 -28.91 16.43
CA ALA A 15 -1.93 -28.21 15.73
C ALA A 15 -2.29 -28.91 14.40
N SER A 16 -3.59 -29.04 14.13
CA SER A 16 -4.09 -29.55 12.84
C SER A 16 -3.70 -28.60 11.69
N ASN A 17 -3.43 -29.11 10.49
CA ASN A 17 -3.09 -28.31 9.31
C ASN A 17 -4.10 -27.17 9.05
N THR A 18 -5.39 -27.38 9.35
CA THR A 18 -6.42 -26.35 9.19
C THR A 18 -6.29 -25.24 10.23
N GLN A 19 -5.85 -25.56 11.46
CA GLN A 19 -5.55 -24.56 12.48
C GLN A 19 -4.28 -23.77 12.16
N ILE A 20 -3.26 -24.40 11.57
CA ILE A 20 -2.03 -23.70 11.16
C ILE A 20 -2.35 -22.69 10.06
N VAL A 21 -3.10 -23.09 9.04
CA VAL A 21 -3.47 -22.19 7.93
C VAL A 21 -4.35 -21.03 8.37
N PHE A 22 -5.45 -21.30 9.08
CA PHE A 22 -6.41 -20.24 9.42
C PHE A 22 -5.99 -19.39 10.62
N LYS A 23 -5.22 -19.95 11.56
CA LYS A 23 -4.98 -19.32 12.86
C LYS A 23 -3.56 -18.83 13.06
N VAL A 24 -2.58 -19.41 12.36
CA VAL A 24 -1.16 -18.99 12.44
C VAL A 24 -0.80 -18.19 11.20
N LEU A 25 -0.88 -18.81 10.02
CA LEU A 25 -0.48 -18.19 8.76
C LEU A 25 -1.31 -16.95 8.40
N LEU A 26 -2.64 -17.03 8.56
CA LEU A 26 -3.53 -15.92 8.23
C LEU A 26 -3.27 -14.71 9.13
N PHE A 27 -3.16 -14.95 10.44
CA PHE A 27 -3.00 -13.91 11.46
C PHE A 27 -1.63 -13.21 11.32
N GLU A 28 -0.57 -13.99 11.15
CA GLU A 28 0.78 -13.48 10.97
C GLU A 28 0.98 -12.77 9.62
N SER A 29 0.21 -13.15 8.59
CA SER A 29 0.26 -12.49 7.29
C SER A 29 -0.59 -11.22 7.22
N LEU A 30 -1.52 -10.97 8.15
CA LEU A 30 -2.40 -9.79 8.14
C LEU A 30 -1.64 -8.46 8.03
N PRO A 31 -0.57 -8.19 8.81
CA PRO A 31 0.18 -6.94 8.69
C PRO A 31 0.80 -6.77 7.30
N SER A 32 1.31 -7.86 6.72
CA SER A 32 1.90 -7.87 5.37
C SER A 32 0.86 -7.70 4.27
N LEU A 33 -0.33 -8.28 4.45
CA LEU A 33 -1.45 -8.16 3.52
C LEU A 33 -1.97 -6.72 3.46
N ILE A 34 -2.03 -6.04 4.61
CA ILE A 34 -2.48 -4.64 4.69
C ILE A 34 -1.47 -3.71 4.01
N ARG A 35 -0.17 -3.95 4.20
CA ARG A 35 0.89 -3.22 3.48
C ARG A 35 0.81 -3.47 1.98
N GLY A 36 0.59 -4.73 1.58
CA GLY A 36 0.37 -5.11 0.19
C GLY A 36 -0.84 -4.40 -0.43
N ALA A 37 -1.96 -4.36 0.27
CA ALA A 37 -3.17 -3.66 -0.17
C ALA A 37 -2.95 -2.14 -0.32
N ALA A 38 -2.22 -1.51 0.62
CA ALA A 38 -1.84 -0.11 0.52
C ALA A 38 -0.98 0.16 -0.72
N LEU A 39 -0.01 -0.72 -1.01
CA LEU A 39 0.80 -0.63 -2.23
C LEU A 39 -0.05 -0.79 -3.50
N THR A 40 -0.97 -1.76 -3.53
CA THR A 40 -1.89 -1.93 -4.66
C THR A 40 -2.77 -0.69 -4.88
N PHE A 41 -3.21 -0.04 -3.81
CA PHE A 41 -3.96 1.20 -3.93
C PHE A 41 -3.12 2.34 -4.51
N ILE A 42 -1.86 2.48 -4.05
CA ILE A 42 -0.91 3.49 -4.55
C ILE A 42 -0.61 3.26 -6.04
N THR A 43 -0.43 2.01 -6.47
CA THR A 43 -0.18 1.71 -7.90
C THR A 43 -1.40 2.04 -8.75
N LEU A 44 -2.61 1.75 -8.27
CA LEU A 44 -3.85 2.13 -8.96
C LEU A 44 -3.99 3.66 -9.06
N PHE A 45 -3.62 4.36 -8.00
CA PHE A 45 -3.58 5.83 -7.97
C PHE A 45 -2.58 6.38 -9.01
N GLY A 46 -1.42 5.75 -9.14
CA GLY A 46 -0.44 6.03 -10.18
C GLY A 46 -1.00 5.83 -11.59
N PHE A 47 -1.75 4.75 -11.82
CA PHE A 47 -2.44 4.53 -13.10
C PHE A 47 -3.49 5.59 -13.40
N SER A 48 -4.24 6.07 -12.39
CA SER A 48 -5.17 7.19 -12.55
C SER A 48 -4.46 8.51 -12.90
N ALA A 49 -3.27 8.75 -12.32
CA ALA A 49 -2.45 9.90 -12.69
C ALA A 49 -1.96 9.80 -14.14
N MET A 50 -1.51 8.62 -14.57
CA MET A 50 -1.11 8.37 -15.97
C MET A 50 -2.29 8.45 -16.94
N ALA A 51 -3.51 8.10 -16.54
CA ALA A 51 -4.70 8.25 -17.39
C ALA A 51 -4.97 9.72 -17.78
N GLY A 52 -4.53 10.68 -16.95
CA GLY A 52 -4.57 12.10 -17.28
C GLY A 52 -3.73 12.49 -18.51
N THR A 53 -2.70 11.73 -18.87
CA THR A 53 -1.87 12.00 -20.06
C THR A 53 -2.59 11.65 -21.37
N VAL A 54 -3.54 10.71 -21.32
CA VAL A 54 -4.30 10.21 -22.47
C VAL A 54 -5.60 11.00 -22.67
N GLY A 55 -5.86 12.02 -21.85
CA GLY A 55 -7.08 12.84 -21.91
C GLY A 55 -8.33 12.14 -21.37
N ALA A 56 -8.17 11.00 -20.66
CA ALA A 56 -9.28 10.29 -20.02
C ALA A 56 -9.84 11.03 -18.79
N GLY A 57 -9.18 12.11 -18.35
CA GLY A 57 -9.46 12.78 -17.09
C GLY A 57 -8.94 11.98 -15.90
N GLY A 58 -8.11 12.60 -15.07
CA GLY A 58 -7.49 11.95 -13.91
C GLY A 58 -6.73 12.96 -13.06
N LEU A 59 -6.15 12.51 -11.95
CA LEU A 59 -5.38 13.37 -11.04
C LEU A 59 -4.18 14.04 -11.75
N GLY A 60 -3.66 13.42 -12.81
CA GLY A 60 -2.58 13.98 -13.64
C GLY A 60 -3.05 14.99 -14.71
N ASP A 61 -4.36 15.18 -14.93
CA ASP A 61 -4.88 16.08 -15.97
C ASP A 61 -4.44 17.54 -15.74
N ILE A 62 -4.46 17.99 -14.48
CA ILE A 62 -4.05 19.35 -14.10
C ILE A 62 -2.55 19.55 -14.35
N ALA A 63 -1.72 18.55 -14.04
CA ALA A 63 -0.28 18.61 -14.26
C ALA A 63 0.09 18.66 -15.75
N ILE A 64 -0.61 17.88 -16.59
CA ILE A 64 -0.39 17.83 -18.04
C ILE A 64 -0.89 19.11 -18.72
N ARG A 65 -2.12 19.55 -18.42
CA ARG A 65 -2.74 20.69 -19.11
C ARG A 65 -2.20 22.05 -18.67
N TYR A 66 -1.87 22.22 -17.39
CA TYR A 66 -1.37 23.51 -16.89
C TYR A 66 0.16 23.55 -16.75
N GLY A 67 0.81 22.44 -16.41
CA GLY A 67 2.27 22.38 -16.29
C GLY A 67 2.96 22.21 -17.63
N TYR A 68 2.63 21.14 -18.37
CA TYR A 68 3.35 20.78 -19.60
C TYR A 68 2.91 21.61 -20.82
N GLN A 69 1.61 21.74 -21.08
CA GLN A 69 1.11 22.46 -22.26
C GLN A 69 1.32 23.97 -22.22
N ARG A 70 1.47 24.56 -21.03
CA ARG A 70 1.72 26.01 -20.84
C ARG A 70 3.17 26.35 -20.48
N TYR A 71 4.08 25.36 -20.42
CA TYR A 71 5.48 25.53 -20.00
C TYR A 71 5.66 26.22 -18.64
N GLN A 72 4.67 26.12 -17.75
CA GLN A 72 4.75 26.66 -16.39
C GLN A 72 5.35 25.60 -15.46
N TYR A 73 6.68 25.54 -15.43
CA TYR A 73 7.44 24.59 -14.60
C TYR A 73 7.05 24.68 -13.11
N ASP A 74 6.71 25.87 -12.61
CA ASP A 74 6.22 26.05 -11.24
C ASP A 74 4.96 25.23 -10.94
N VAL A 75 3.98 25.24 -11.85
CA VAL A 75 2.72 24.50 -11.69
C VAL A 75 2.95 23.00 -11.79
N MET A 76 3.86 22.57 -12.69
CA MET A 76 4.25 21.17 -12.82
C MET A 76 4.89 20.65 -11.52
N SER A 77 5.84 21.38 -10.95
CA SER A 77 6.50 21.00 -9.70
C SER A 77 5.53 20.96 -8.52
N VAL A 78 4.64 21.94 -8.39
CA VAL A 78 3.60 21.94 -7.34
C VAL A 78 2.69 20.71 -7.46
N ALA A 79 2.24 20.36 -8.66
CA ALA A 79 1.38 19.19 -8.86
C ALA A 79 2.09 17.87 -8.50
N VAL A 80 3.37 17.73 -8.85
CA VAL A 80 4.18 16.55 -8.49
C VAL A 80 4.36 16.45 -6.97
N ILE A 81 4.75 17.55 -6.31
CA ILE A 81 4.91 17.57 -4.85
C ILE A 81 3.59 17.23 -4.16
N PHE A 82 2.48 17.76 -4.65
CA PHE A 82 1.15 17.48 -4.12
C PHE A 82 0.79 15.98 -4.22
N CYS A 83 1.02 15.35 -5.39
CA CYS A 83 0.82 13.91 -5.56
C CYS A 83 1.70 13.08 -4.61
N ILE A 84 2.98 13.46 -4.45
CA ILE A 84 3.91 12.78 -3.54
C ILE A 84 3.38 12.87 -2.11
N LEU A 85 2.98 14.06 -1.65
CA LEU A 85 2.43 14.25 -0.31
C LEU A 85 1.17 13.39 -0.08
N LEU A 86 0.27 13.32 -1.07
CA LEU A 86 -0.95 12.52 -0.98
C LEU A 86 -0.63 11.02 -0.83
N VAL A 87 0.29 10.50 -1.65
CA VAL A 87 0.76 9.11 -1.54
C VAL A 87 1.42 8.87 -0.18
N GLN A 88 2.24 9.82 0.30
CA GLN A 88 2.91 9.71 1.59
C GLN A 88 1.92 9.65 2.75
N VAL A 89 0.84 10.43 2.72
CA VAL A 89 -0.24 10.38 3.71
C VAL A 89 -0.90 8.99 3.71
N VAL A 90 -1.28 8.48 2.54
CA VAL A 90 -1.90 7.15 2.41
C VAL A 90 -0.97 6.06 2.91
N GLN A 91 0.31 6.11 2.56
CA GLN A 91 1.30 5.13 2.98
C GLN A 91 1.55 5.18 4.49
N THR A 92 1.68 6.37 5.07
CA THR A 92 1.83 6.55 6.53
C THR A 92 0.62 6.01 7.28
N VAL A 93 -0.59 6.27 6.79
CA VAL A 93 -1.82 5.72 7.39
C VAL A 93 -1.84 4.20 7.27
N GLY A 94 -1.50 3.65 6.10
CA GLY A 94 -1.42 2.20 5.89
C GLY A 94 -0.41 1.52 6.81
N ASP A 95 0.76 2.12 7.00
CA ASP A 95 1.81 1.63 7.88
C ASP A 95 1.42 1.75 9.35
N LEU A 96 0.76 2.85 9.77
CA LEU A 96 0.25 3.00 11.12
C LEU A 96 -0.80 1.92 11.45
N ILE A 97 -1.71 1.64 10.52
CA ILE A 97 -2.73 0.59 10.69
C ILE A 97 -2.06 -0.79 10.75
N SER A 98 -1.13 -1.08 9.83
CA SER A 98 -0.36 -2.33 9.83
C SER A 98 0.41 -2.53 11.14
N ASN A 99 1.09 -1.48 11.62
CA ASN A 99 1.86 -1.53 12.86
C ASN A 99 0.96 -1.69 14.11
N LYS A 100 -0.23 -1.09 14.12
CA LYS A 100 -1.19 -1.25 15.22
C LYS A 100 -1.75 -2.67 15.29
N ILE A 101 -1.94 -3.32 14.14
CA ILE A 101 -2.39 -4.72 14.07
C ILE A 101 -1.26 -5.67 14.49
N ASN A 102 -0.04 -5.39 14.06
CA ASN A 102 1.16 -6.13 14.48
C ASN A 102 1.40 -6.06 16.00
N HIS A 103 0.94 -4.99 16.66
CA HIS A 103 1.02 -4.87 18.13
C HIS A 103 -0.05 -5.69 18.88
N HIS A 104 -1.13 -6.08 18.21
CA HIS A 104 -2.19 -6.91 18.82
C HIS A 104 -1.79 -8.39 18.90
N GLU A 105 -0.82 -8.85 18.11
CA GLU A 105 -0.32 -10.23 18.15
C GLU A 105 0.72 -10.51 19.25
N ARG A 106 1.22 -9.47 19.95
CA ARG A 106 2.19 -9.64 21.06
C ARG A 106 1.56 -9.69 22.46
N ARG A 107 0.22 -9.75 22.59
CA ARG A 107 -0.46 -9.90 23.89
C ARG A 107 -1.27 -11.18 23.98
#